data_AF-A0A222SN43-F1
#
_entry.id   AF-A0A222SN43-F1
#
_cell.length_a   1.000
_cell.length_b   1.000
_cell.length_c   1.000
_cell.angle_alpha   90.00
_cell.angle_beta   90.00
_cell.angle_gamma   90.00
#
_symmetry.space_group_name_H-M   'P 1'
#
loop_
_entity.id
_entity.type
_entity.pdbx_description
1 polymer ?
#
loop_
_entity_poly.entity_id
_entity_poly.type
_entity_poly.pdbx_seq_one_letter_code
_entity_poly.pdbx_strand_id
1 'polypeptide(L)'
;MSSSFSRRALLKGAALGGLATTGALSGCSSGPPPGTATWSMWSSSPEEQRVWTDFGHYVERRMHIRSASTLTPSDGYPTKLDLQLVSGTASMVTALNGWLIPAYASRGAHRPLDDLIAADPDFDLDDFYPAIRSISSFAGRTYAIGFDVAPTVLYYNKTLLERNGVDPPSPTEPMSWDTFRQLAIELSKPKDQYGFTCSPTIDDLVSWIYCAGPAEAGRLLPQFTARLRAEGVEVISVAGDLGEPVFAACQEAGVPMIRVMAELGPDGYAASVRRVRRRLEDAAPLAERYGVQVGVQPHHGRYVSSALGVMDLLDGLPAPHFRVIWDAAHDALAGDDPRITLPLVAERLGIVNLKNIIHVRTEPAAGAVGGHWKPWFVPGPDGLADWSAALGQLAELGYTGPVCLSGQYSDSGVPVEERLMADLAAARDAAGAA
;
A
#
# COMPACT_ATOMS: atom_id res chain seq x y z
N MET A 1 -38.31 -2.10 -36.52
CA MET A 1 -39.37 -1.87 -35.51
C MET A 1 -38.80 -2.26 -34.15
N SER A 2 -38.57 -1.27 -33.29
CA SER A 2 -38.09 -1.44 -31.91
C SER A 2 -39.24 -1.97 -31.04
N SER A 3 -39.01 -3.03 -30.27
CA SER A 3 -39.88 -3.39 -29.15
C SER A 3 -39.06 -3.43 -27.86
N SER A 4 -39.29 -2.42 -27.01
CA SER A 4 -38.74 -2.36 -25.66
C SER A 4 -39.45 -3.38 -24.77
N PHE A 5 -38.71 -4.30 -24.15
CA PHE A 5 -39.26 -5.09 -23.04
C PHE A 5 -39.13 -4.30 -21.74
N SER A 6 -40.27 -3.88 -21.21
CA SER A 6 -40.37 -3.19 -19.91
C SER A 6 -40.31 -4.20 -18.75
N ARG A 7 -39.47 -3.90 -17.74
CA ARG A 7 -39.29 -4.64 -16.48
C ARG A 7 -40.60 -4.90 -15.70
N ARG A 8 -41.72 -4.27 -16.06
CA ARG A 8 -43.04 -4.50 -15.41
C ARG A 8 -43.76 -5.77 -15.87
N ALA A 9 -43.38 -6.41 -16.98
CA ALA A 9 -44.05 -7.62 -17.47
C ALA A 9 -43.64 -8.89 -16.70
N LEU A 10 -42.44 -8.91 -16.11
CA LEU A 10 -41.92 -10.10 -15.42
C LEU A 10 -42.52 -10.34 -14.02
N LEU A 11 -43.10 -9.29 -13.40
CA LEU A 11 -43.59 -9.34 -12.02
C LEU A 11 -45.08 -9.68 -11.87
N LYS A 12 -45.82 -9.92 -12.96
CA LYS A 12 -47.24 -10.28 -12.92
C LYS A 12 -47.53 -11.76 -13.24
N GLY A 13 -46.51 -12.57 -13.49
CA GLY A 13 -46.66 -13.99 -13.85
C GLY A 13 -46.49 -15.00 -12.71
N ALA A 14 -46.36 -14.58 -11.45
CA ALA A 14 -46.04 -15.46 -10.33
C ALA A 14 -47.08 -15.48 -9.20
N ALA A 15 -48.32 -15.09 -9.48
CA ALA A 15 -49.41 -15.19 -8.51
C ALA A 15 -50.60 -15.92 -9.12
N LEU A 16 -50.76 -17.19 -8.72
CA LEU A 16 -51.94 -18.09 -8.81
C LEU A 16 -51.65 -19.41 -9.54
N GLY A 17 -51.33 -20.45 -8.75
CA GLY A 17 -51.51 -21.84 -9.16
C GLY A 17 -50.51 -22.80 -8.53
N GLY A 18 -50.84 -23.37 -7.36
CA GLY A 18 -50.10 -24.52 -6.83
C GLY A 18 -50.07 -24.66 -5.32
N LEU A 19 -51.21 -24.95 -4.71
CA LEU A 19 -51.26 -25.63 -3.41
C LEU A 19 -50.82 -27.09 -3.64
N ALA A 20 -49.66 -27.50 -3.10
CA ALA A 20 -49.29 -28.85 -2.66
C ALA A 20 -47.79 -29.14 -2.87
N THR A 21 -46.94 -28.67 -1.95
CA THR A 21 -45.74 -29.37 -1.47
C THR A 21 -45.14 -28.55 -0.31
N THR A 22 -45.54 -28.86 0.92
CA THR A 22 -44.76 -28.52 2.11
C THR A 22 -43.49 -29.39 2.11
N GLY A 23 -42.50 -28.97 1.32
CA GLY A 23 -41.16 -29.53 1.30
C GLY A 23 -40.17 -28.39 1.51
N ALA A 24 -39.63 -28.33 2.73
CA ALA A 24 -38.42 -27.62 3.14
C ALA A 24 -37.85 -26.57 2.14
N LEU A 25 -38.29 -25.32 2.28
CA LEU A 25 -37.41 -24.18 1.98
C LEU A 25 -36.44 -24.02 3.16
N SER A 26 -35.58 -25.01 3.34
CA SER A 26 -34.33 -24.82 4.06
C SER A 26 -33.51 -23.89 3.18
N GLY A 27 -33.48 -22.60 3.53
CA GLY A 27 -32.46 -21.71 3.00
C GLY A 27 -31.11 -22.40 3.21
N CYS A 28 -30.34 -22.59 2.14
CA CYS A 28 -28.97 -23.06 2.24
C CYS A 28 -28.18 -22.01 3.02
N SER A 29 -28.16 -22.13 4.35
CA SER A 29 -27.10 -21.52 5.14
C SER A 29 -25.83 -22.26 4.76
N SER A 30 -24.90 -21.59 4.09
CA SER A 30 -23.54 -22.09 3.83
C SER A 30 -22.69 -22.19 5.11
N GLY A 31 -23.29 -22.01 6.28
CA GLY A 31 -22.64 -22.15 7.57
C GLY A 31 -22.34 -23.61 7.92
N PRO A 32 -21.28 -23.86 8.71
CA PRO A 32 -20.94 -25.21 9.14
C PRO A 32 -22.07 -25.87 9.94
N PRO A 33 -22.20 -27.21 9.90
CA PRO A 33 -23.18 -27.93 10.72
C PRO A 33 -23.05 -27.57 12.20
N PRO A 34 -24.17 -27.51 12.96
CA PRO A 34 -24.12 -27.24 14.41
C PRO A 34 -23.08 -28.12 15.12
N GLY A 35 -22.24 -27.52 15.96
CA GLY A 35 -21.18 -28.21 16.70
C GLY A 35 -19.91 -28.54 15.90
N THR A 36 -19.73 -27.96 14.71
CA THR A 36 -18.53 -28.12 13.87
C THR A 36 -17.77 -26.81 13.72
N ALA A 37 -16.47 -26.82 14.01
CA ALA A 37 -15.54 -25.76 13.66
C ALA A 37 -14.86 -26.10 12.33
N THR A 38 -15.07 -25.28 11.29
CA THR A 38 -14.39 -25.42 10.01
C THR A 38 -13.12 -24.59 9.97
N TRP A 39 -12.05 -25.17 9.44
CA TRP A 39 -10.81 -24.45 9.21
C TRP A 39 -10.14 -24.87 7.90
N SER A 40 -9.37 -23.98 7.29
CA SER A 40 -8.62 -24.28 6.08
C SER A 40 -7.15 -23.92 6.23
N MET A 41 -6.28 -24.80 5.72
CA MET A 41 -4.83 -24.66 5.80
C MET A 41 -4.19 -25.20 4.53
N TRP A 42 -3.00 -24.71 4.19
CA TRP A 42 -2.22 -25.31 3.12
C TRP A 42 -1.45 -26.54 3.60
N SER A 43 -1.32 -27.53 2.72
CA SER A 43 -0.50 -28.71 2.96
C SER A 43 -0.09 -29.34 1.62
N SER A 44 1.21 -29.49 1.43
CA SER A 44 1.82 -29.94 0.17
C SER A 44 2.52 -31.30 0.30
N SER A 45 2.59 -31.88 1.50
CA SER A 45 3.19 -33.20 1.75
C SER A 45 2.30 -34.12 2.60
N PRO A 46 2.39 -35.45 2.45
CA PRO A 46 1.71 -36.40 3.34
C PRO A 46 2.07 -36.20 4.82
N GLU A 47 3.30 -35.77 5.10
CA GLU A 47 3.79 -35.49 6.45
C GLU A 47 3.06 -34.28 7.07
N GLU A 48 2.92 -33.18 6.32
CA GLU A 48 2.14 -32.02 6.76
C GLU A 48 0.67 -32.37 6.95
N GLN A 49 0.08 -33.19 6.06
CA GLN A 49 -1.32 -33.61 6.19
C GLN A 49 -1.56 -34.37 7.49
N ARG A 50 -0.59 -35.22 7.91
CA ARG A 50 -0.65 -35.91 9.20
C ARG A 50 -0.63 -34.93 10.38
N VAL A 51 0.27 -33.94 10.35
CA VAL A 51 0.34 -32.90 11.40
C VAL A 51 -1.00 -32.18 11.55
N TRP A 52 -1.60 -31.76 10.43
CA TRP A 52 -2.88 -31.06 10.45
C TRP A 52 -4.06 -31.95 10.87
N THR A 53 -4.02 -33.24 10.52
CA THR A 53 -5.02 -34.22 10.97
C THR A 53 -4.93 -34.44 12.48
N ASP A 54 -3.70 -34.58 13.02
CA ASP A 54 -3.47 -34.74 14.45
C ASP A 54 -3.88 -33.50 15.25
N PHE A 55 -3.63 -32.30 14.71
CA PHE A 55 -4.13 -31.04 15.27
C PHE A 55 -5.66 -31.02 15.29
N GLY A 56 -6.31 -31.47 14.20
CA GLY A 56 -7.76 -31.64 14.16
C GLY A 56 -8.27 -32.51 15.31
N HIS A 57 -7.70 -33.70 15.49
CA HIS A 57 -8.06 -34.60 16.59
C HIS A 57 -7.78 -34.01 17.98
N TYR A 58 -6.71 -33.23 18.13
CA TYR A 58 -6.42 -32.52 19.37
C TYR A 58 -7.52 -31.51 19.72
N VAL A 59 -7.95 -30.70 18.76
CA VAL A 59 -9.06 -29.75 18.93
C VAL A 59 -10.35 -30.49 19.33
N GLU A 60 -10.68 -31.60 18.68
CA GLU A 60 -11.87 -32.37 19.02
C GLU A 60 -11.86 -32.88 20.46
N ARG A 61 -10.71 -33.41 20.93
CA ARG A 61 -10.57 -33.88 22.31
C ARG A 61 -10.60 -32.75 23.33
N ARG A 62 -9.96 -31.60 23.02
CA ARG A 62 -9.77 -30.50 23.97
C ARG A 62 -11.00 -29.60 24.11
N MET A 63 -11.73 -29.42 23.01
CA MET A 63 -12.84 -28.46 22.91
C MET A 63 -14.21 -29.14 22.82
N HIS A 64 -14.25 -30.47 22.63
CA HIS A 64 -15.48 -31.25 22.47
C HIS A 64 -16.37 -30.75 21.32
N ILE A 65 -15.75 -30.24 20.25
CA ILE A 65 -16.40 -29.82 19.00
C ILE A 65 -15.84 -30.64 17.84
N ARG A 66 -16.62 -30.88 16.80
CA ARG A 66 -16.10 -31.52 15.58
C ARG A 66 -15.14 -30.57 14.85
N SER A 67 -13.98 -31.06 14.44
CA SER A 67 -12.96 -30.28 13.72
C SER A 67 -12.95 -30.68 12.24
N ALA A 68 -13.36 -29.76 11.37
CA ALA A 68 -13.47 -30.03 9.94
C ALA A 68 -12.44 -29.21 9.15
N SER A 69 -11.35 -29.86 8.74
CA SER A 69 -10.26 -29.22 7.99
C SER A 69 -10.45 -29.33 6.48
N THR A 70 -10.17 -28.25 5.76
CA THR A 70 -9.92 -28.28 4.31
C THR A 70 -8.44 -28.03 4.04
N LEU A 71 -7.72 -29.08 3.65
CA LEU A 71 -6.30 -28.98 3.27
C LEU A 71 -6.17 -28.80 1.76
N THR A 72 -5.41 -27.81 1.33
CA THR A 72 -5.16 -27.52 -0.10
C THR A 72 -3.65 -27.38 -0.30
N PRO A 73 -3.06 -27.82 -1.43
CA PRO A 73 -1.67 -27.48 -1.73
C PRO A 73 -1.40 -25.98 -1.59
N SER A 74 -0.19 -25.62 -1.15
CA SER A 74 0.26 -24.22 -0.99
C SER A 74 0.02 -23.43 -2.28
N ASP A 75 0.33 -24.06 -3.41
CA ASP A 75 0.15 -23.51 -4.75
C ASP A 75 -1.35 -23.41 -5.06
N GLY A 76 -1.85 -22.17 -5.03
CA GLY A 76 -3.25 -21.85 -5.31
C GLY A 76 -4.16 -21.72 -4.09
N TYR A 77 -3.64 -21.93 -2.87
CA TYR A 77 -4.41 -21.68 -1.64
C TYR A 77 -4.95 -20.25 -1.56
N PRO A 78 -4.15 -19.17 -1.78
CA PRO A 78 -4.66 -17.80 -1.71
C PRO A 78 -5.80 -17.53 -2.71
N THR A 79 -5.65 -17.96 -3.96
CA THR A 79 -6.70 -17.82 -4.99
C THR A 79 -7.98 -18.54 -4.60
N LYS A 80 -7.87 -19.75 -4.04
CA LYS A 80 -9.03 -20.51 -3.56
C LYS A 80 -9.70 -19.81 -2.39
N LEU A 81 -8.92 -19.29 -1.44
CA LEU A 81 -9.44 -18.53 -0.30
C LEU A 81 -10.20 -17.28 -0.77
N ASP A 82 -9.65 -16.53 -1.72
CA ASP A 82 -10.32 -15.37 -2.32
C ASP A 82 -11.69 -15.74 -2.92
N LEU A 83 -11.76 -16.82 -3.71
CA LEU A 83 -13.02 -17.30 -4.28
C LEU A 83 -14.02 -17.76 -3.21
N GLN A 84 -13.53 -18.39 -2.13
CA GLN A 84 -14.36 -18.82 -1.01
C GLN A 84 -14.91 -17.63 -0.20
N LEU A 85 -14.11 -16.58 -0.03
CA LEU A 85 -14.54 -15.35 0.62
C LEU A 85 -15.63 -14.64 -0.20
N VAL A 86 -15.44 -14.52 -1.51
CA VAL A 86 -16.45 -13.90 -2.41
C VAL A 86 -17.74 -14.72 -2.46
N SER A 87 -17.64 -16.05 -2.48
CA SER A 87 -18.81 -16.93 -2.54
C SER A 87 -19.50 -17.16 -1.19
N GLY A 88 -18.95 -16.66 -0.08
CA GLY A 88 -19.48 -16.88 1.26
C GLY A 88 -19.37 -18.34 1.73
N THR A 89 -18.34 -19.05 1.27
CA THR A 89 -18.07 -20.47 1.56
C THR A 89 -16.72 -20.70 2.28
N ALA A 90 -16.05 -19.62 2.69
CA ALA A 90 -14.82 -19.70 3.47
C ALA A 90 -15.05 -20.41 4.83
N SER A 91 -14.00 -21.07 5.31
CA SER A 91 -14.00 -21.70 6.64
C SER A 91 -14.02 -20.63 7.75
N MET A 92 -14.46 -20.99 8.96
CA MET A 92 -14.47 -20.07 10.10
C MET A 92 -13.07 -19.58 10.45
N VAL A 93 -12.08 -20.48 10.39
CA VAL A 93 -10.66 -20.16 10.55
C VAL A 93 -9.96 -20.41 9.22
N THR A 94 -9.16 -19.44 8.78
CA THR A 94 -8.41 -19.56 7.53
C THR A 94 -6.97 -19.20 7.79
N ALA A 95 -6.05 -19.98 7.25
CA ALA A 95 -4.64 -19.65 7.28
C ALA A 95 -4.35 -18.52 6.30
N LEU A 96 -3.38 -17.67 6.64
CA LEU A 96 -2.97 -16.56 5.79
C LEU A 96 -1.50 -16.25 6.05
N ASN A 97 -0.75 -15.94 4.99
CA ASN A 97 0.58 -15.37 5.14
C ASN A 97 0.46 -14.01 5.84
N GLY A 98 1.28 -13.78 6.87
CA GLY A 98 1.19 -12.57 7.70
C GLY A 98 1.19 -11.27 6.90
N TRP A 99 1.99 -11.19 5.83
CA TRP A 99 2.10 -9.99 4.99
C TRP A 99 0.79 -9.65 4.22
N LEU A 100 -0.10 -10.62 4.03
CA LEU A 100 -1.41 -10.42 3.39
C LEU A 100 -2.49 -9.91 4.36
N ILE A 101 -2.24 -9.96 5.67
CA ILE A 101 -3.24 -9.57 6.69
C ILE A 101 -3.77 -8.15 6.46
N PRO A 102 -2.96 -7.11 6.21
CA PRO A 102 -3.46 -5.77 5.93
C PRO A 102 -4.39 -5.70 4.72
N ALA A 103 -4.09 -6.44 3.65
CA ALA A 103 -4.90 -6.45 2.43
C ALA A 103 -6.28 -7.07 2.68
N TYR A 104 -6.33 -8.17 3.43
CA TYR A 104 -7.59 -8.84 3.77
C TYR A 104 -8.41 -8.06 4.82
N ALA A 105 -7.74 -7.50 5.84
CA ALA A 105 -8.38 -6.69 6.86
C ALA A 105 -8.98 -5.39 6.30
N SER A 106 -8.25 -4.70 5.41
CA SER A 106 -8.68 -3.41 4.84
C SER A 106 -9.95 -3.49 3.99
N ARG A 107 -10.22 -4.65 3.37
CA ARG A 107 -11.45 -4.93 2.60
C ARG A 107 -12.54 -5.62 3.41
N GLY A 108 -12.33 -5.84 4.71
CA GLY A 108 -13.29 -6.48 5.61
C GLY A 108 -13.47 -7.99 5.39
N ALA A 109 -12.50 -8.66 4.78
CA ALA A 109 -12.57 -10.11 4.54
C ALA A 109 -12.36 -10.95 5.81
N HIS A 110 -11.63 -10.39 6.79
CA HIS A 110 -11.42 -10.99 8.11
C HIS A 110 -11.92 -10.04 9.18
N ARG A 111 -12.47 -10.60 10.27
CA ARG A 111 -12.88 -9.83 11.44
C ARG A 111 -11.70 -9.59 12.38
N PRO A 112 -11.69 -8.48 13.14
CA PRO A 112 -10.82 -8.35 14.29
C PRO A 112 -11.14 -9.44 15.34
N LEU A 113 -10.12 -9.81 16.11
CA LEU A 113 -10.14 -10.85 17.14
C LEU A 113 -10.12 -10.28 18.57
N ASP A 114 -10.03 -8.96 18.71
CA ASP A 114 -9.84 -8.26 19.99
C ASP A 114 -10.90 -8.64 21.05
N ASP A 115 -12.17 -8.82 20.63
CA ASP A 115 -13.25 -9.24 21.52
C ASP A 115 -13.16 -10.71 21.94
N LEU A 116 -12.65 -11.57 21.05
CA LEU A 116 -12.41 -12.99 21.36
C LEU A 116 -11.23 -13.14 22.32
N ILE A 117 -10.16 -12.36 22.11
CA ILE A 117 -9.00 -12.28 23.00
C ILE A 117 -9.45 -11.78 24.38
N ALA A 118 -10.21 -10.69 24.45
CA ALA A 118 -10.71 -10.17 25.72
C ALA A 118 -11.66 -11.13 26.46
N ALA A 119 -12.33 -12.03 25.73
CA ALA A 119 -13.22 -13.04 26.31
C ALA A 119 -12.49 -14.30 26.80
N ASP A 120 -11.21 -14.47 26.46
CA ASP A 120 -10.39 -15.61 26.86
C ASP A 120 -9.32 -15.16 27.88
N PRO A 121 -9.60 -15.25 29.20
CA PRO A 121 -8.69 -14.77 30.23
C PRO A 121 -7.40 -15.59 30.34
N ASP A 122 -7.35 -16.78 29.72
CA ASP A 122 -6.19 -17.65 29.71
C ASP A 122 -5.27 -17.38 28.49
N PHE A 123 -5.68 -16.50 27.57
CA PHE A 123 -4.92 -16.13 26.39
C PHE A 123 -4.24 -14.77 26.55
N ASP A 124 -2.91 -14.74 26.48
CA ASP A 124 -2.13 -13.51 26.48
C ASP A 124 -1.48 -13.27 25.10
N LEU A 125 -1.80 -12.13 24.49
CA LEU A 125 -1.17 -11.74 23.22
C LEU A 125 0.32 -11.40 23.41
N ASP A 126 0.75 -11.08 24.63
CA ASP A 126 2.14 -10.75 24.95
C ASP A 126 3.07 -11.97 25.00
N ASP A 127 2.52 -13.19 24.95
CA ASP A 127 3.28 -14.43 24.77
C ASP A 127 3.92 -14.55 23.36
N PHE A 128 3.50 -13.72 22.41
CA PHE A 128 4.00 -13.72 21.04
C PHE A 128 5.07 -12.65 20.81
N TYR A 129 6.06 -12.97 19.96
CA TYR A 129 7.11 -12.02 19.59
C TYR A 129 6.53 -10.69 19.07
N PRO A 130 7.10 -9.53 19.42
CA PRO A 130 6.58 -8.23 18.99
C PRO A 130 6.37 -8.09 17.47
N ALA A 131 7.28 -8.66 16.67
CA ALA A 131 7.16 -8.66 15.21
C ALA A 131 5.93 -9.44 14.72
N ILE A 132 5.60 -10.56 15.38
CA ILE A 132 4.42 -11.37 15.06
C ILE A 132 3.15 -10.63 15.44
N ARG A 133 3.09 -10.02 16.64
CA ARG A 133 1.95 -9.17 17.01
C ARG A 133 1.74 -8.03 16.01
N SER A 134 2.83 -7.43 15.54
CA SER A 134 2.78 -6.36 14.55
C SER A 134 2.25 -6.82 13.20
N ILE A 135 2.78 -7.92 12.64
CA ILE A 135 2.34 -8.41 11.32
C ILE A 135 0.91 -8.97 11.36
N SER A 136 0.48 -9.49 12.52
CA SER A 136 -0.87 -9.98 12.76
C SER A 136 -1.93 -8.90 12.99
N SER A 137 -1.53 -7.62 12.96
CA SER A 137 -2.39 -6.49 13.28
C SER A 137 -2.55 -5.50 12.13
N PHE A 138 -3.71 -4.88 12.03
CA PHE A 138 -4.01 -3.83 11.06
C PHE A 138 -4.86 -2.73 11.72
N ALA A 139 -4.54 -1.46 11.45
CA ALA A 139 -5.25 -0.31 12.02
C ALA A 139 -5.41 -0.37 13.56
N GLY A 140 -4.41 -0.90 14.27
CA GLY A 140 -4.39 -1.00 15.73
C GLY A 140 -5.23 -2.15 16.31
N ARG A 141 -5.67 -3.10 15.50
CA ARG A 141 -6.47 -4.27 15.90
C ARG A 141 -5.80 -5.56 15.45
N THR A 142 -6.03 -6.63 16.19
CA THR A 142 -5.47 -7.96 15.88
C THR A 142 -6.42 -8.74 14.98
N TYR A 143 -5.94 -9.20 13.82
CA TYR A 143 -6.75 -9.92 12.82
C TYR A 143 -6.35 -11.38 12.64
N ALA A 144 -5.18 -11.78 13.16
CA ALA A 144 -4.72 -13.16 13.15
C ALA A 144 -3.91 -13.46 14.41
N ILE A 145 -3.69 -14.74 14.69
CA ILE A 145 -2.74 -15.21 15.70
C ILE A 145 -1.65 -16.02 14.97
N GLY A 146 -0.38 -15.66 15.16
CA GLY A 146 0.72 -16.36 14.52
C GLY A 146 0.94 -17.73 15.15
N PHE A 147 0.88 -18.82 14.38
CA PHE A 147 1.14 -20.18 14.87
C PHE A 147 2.55 -20.67 14.53
N ASP A 148 3.20 -20.08 13.54
CA ASP A 148 4.59 -20.34 13.16
C ASP A 148 5.32 -19.05 12.74
N VAL A 149 6.64 -19.17 12.58
CA VAL A 149 7.50 -18.11 12.04
C VAL A 149 8.46 -18.76 11.05
N ALA A 150 8.47 -18.25 9.82
CA ALA A 150 9.35 -18.73 8.75
C ALA A 150 10.37 -17.63 8.38
N PRO A 151 11.52 -17.54 9.07
CA PRO A 151 12.54 -16.56 8.73
C PRO A 151 13.23 -16.95 7.40
N THR A 152 13.40 -15.98 6.50
CA THR A 152 14.28 -16.15 5.34
C THR A 152 15.73 -16.13 5.80
N VAL A 153 16.49 -17.15 5.45
CA VAL A 153 17.92 -17.26 5.79
C VAL A 153 18.76 -17.44 4.54
N LEU A 154 19.97 -16.88 4.55
CA LEU A 154 20.93 -17.06 3.47
C LEU A 154 21.74 -18.35 3.71
N TYR A 155 21.57 -19.32 2.81
CA TYR A 155 22.49 -20.45 2.69
C TYR A 155 23.63 -20.09 1.75
N TYR A 156 24.86 -20.50 2.07
CA TYR A 156 26.03 -20.29 1.23
C TYR A 156 26.83 -21.58 1.05
N ASN A 157 27.45 -21.73 -0.13
CA ASN A 157 28.30 -22.88 -0.45
C ASN A 157 29.72 -22.65 0.08
N LYS A 158 30.04 -23.25 1.23
CA LYS A 158 31.36 -23.13 1.88
C LYS A 158 32.51 -23.53 0.96
N THR A 159 32.39 -24.64 0.23
CA THR A 159 33.41 -25.11 -0.70
C THR A 159 33.65 -24.11 -1.84
N LEU A 160 32.61 -23.42 -2.30
CA LEU A 160 32.75 -22.41 -3.35
C LEU A 160 33.48 -21.16 -2.83
N LEU A 161 33.17 -20.71 -1.61
CA LEU A 161 33.87 -19.57 -0.99
C LEU A 161 35.35 -19.89 -0.77
N GLU A 162 35.65 -21.04 -0.15
CA GLU A 162 37.03 -21.50 0.12
C GLU A 162 37.88 -21.59 -1.16
N ARG A 163 37.32 -22.12 -2.25
CA ARG A 163 38.01 -22.22 -3.55
C ARG A 163 38.36 -20.87 -4.16
N ASN A 164 37.61 -19.83 -3.84
CA ASN A 164 37.83 -18.47 -4.34
C ASN A 164 38.57 -17.59 -3.31
N GLY A 165 39.02 -18.16 -2.19
CA GLY A 165 39.71 -17.41 -1.14
C GLY A 165 38.84 -16.37 -0.45
N VAL A 166 37.52 -16.60 -0.41
CA VAL A 166 36.54 -15.71 0.22
C VAL A 166 36.22 -16.23 1.61
N ASP A 167 36.34 -15.36 2.61
CA ASP A 167 35.93 -15.69 3.97
C ASP A 167 34.41 -15.86 4.07
N PRO A 168 33.93 -16.82 4.88
CA PRO A 168 32.49 -17.00 5.07
C PRO A 168 31.85 -15.73 5.66
N PRO A 169 30.59 -15.42 5.29
CA PRO A 169 29.90 -14.26 5.84
C PRO A 169 29.78 -14.36 7.37
N SER A 170 29.91 -13.22 8.05
CA SER A 170 29.77 -13.14 9.50
C SER A 170 28.35 -13.56 9.93
N PRO A 171 28.21 -14.38 10.99
CA PRO A 171 26.90 -14.75 11.51
C PRO A 171 26.20 -13.60 12.25
N THR A 172 26.93 -12.56 12.63
CA THR A 172 26.43 -11.47 13.49
C THR A 172 26.61 -10.08 12.89
N GLU A 173 27.55 -9.91 11.96
CA GLU A 173 27.78 -8.64 11.28
C GLU A 173 27.13 -8.69 9.89
N PRO A 174 26.17 -7.79 9.58
CA PRO A 174 25.51 -7.79 8.30
C PRO A 174 26.47 -7.40 7.17
N MET A 175 26.42 -8.16 6.08
CA MET A 175 27.09 -7.80 4.83
C MET A 175 26.31 -6.69 4.12
N SER A 176 27.00 -5.71 3.55
CA SER A 176 26.34 -4.71 2.70
C SER A 176 25.81 -5.35 1.41
N TRP A 177 24.75 -4.76 0.85
CA TRP A 177 24.20 -5.20 -0.44
C TRP A 177 25.25 -5.12 -1.57
N ASP A 178 26.06 -4.06 -1.60
CA ASP A 178 27.12 -3.89 -2.60
C ASP A 178 28.17 -4.99 -2.50
N THR A 179 28.62 -5.32 -1.28
CA THR A 179 29.57 -6.41 -1.05
C THR A 179 28.98 -7.74 -1.48
N PHE A 180 27.72 -8.02 -1.11
CA PHE A 180 27.01 -9.23 -1.54
C PHE A 180 26.93 -9.34 -3.06
N ARG A 181 26.54 -8.25 -3.73
CA ARG A 181 26.40 -8.20 -5.20
C ARG A 181 27.75 -8.42 -5.90
N GLN A 182 28.80 -7.75 -5.44
CA GLN A 182 30.15 -7.93 -6.00
C GLN A 182 30.60 -9.39 -5.86
N LEU A 183 30.43 -9.97 -4.67
CA LEU A 183 30.77 -11.36 -4.42
C LEU A 183 29.96 -12.31 -5.31
N ALA A 184 28.64 -12.08 -5.47
CA ALA A 184 27.81 -12.88 -6.36
C ALA A 184 28.27 -12.81 -7.83
N ILE A 185 28.73 -11.64 -8.31
CA ILE A 185 29.28 -11.49 -9.66
C ILE A 185 30.62 -12.22 -9.80
N GLU A 186 31.51 -12.10 -8.81
CA GLU A 186 32.81 -12.78 -8.80
C GLU A 186 32.65 -14.30 -8.80
N LEU A 187 31.72 -14.81 -7.99
CA LEU A 187 31.39 -16.23 -7.89
C LEU A 187 30.54 -16.73 -9.07
N SER A 188 30.12 -15.89 -10.01
CA SER A 188 29.40 -16.32 -11.24
C SER A 188 30.35 -16.71 -12.38
N LYS A 189 31.49 -17.30 -12.02
CA LYS A 189 32.54 -17.76 -12.95
C LYS A 189 33.00 -19.16 -12.53
N PRO A 190 33.15 -20.13 -13.46
CA PRO A 190 33.06 -20.03 -14.92
C PRO A 190 31.62 -19.98 -15.46
N LYS A 191 31.46 -20.02 -16.79
CA LYS A 191 30.14 -20.12 -17.44
C LYS A 191 29.35 -21.29 -16.84
N ASP A 192 28.05 -21.07 -16.63
CA ASP A 192 27.10 -22.01 -15.98
C ASP A 192 27.28 -22.19 -14.46
N GLN A 193 28.09 -21.35 -13.81
CA GLN A 193 28.10 -21.16 -12.35
C GLN A 193 27.46 -19.82 -11.99
N TYR A 194 26.62 -19.82 -10.96
CA TYR A 194 25.96 -18.61 -10.45
C TYR A 194 26.36 -18.39 -9.00
N GLY A 195 26.87 -17.20 -8.69
CA GLY A 195 27.25 -16.80 -7.33
C GLY A 195 26.05 -16.54 -6.41
N PHE A 196 24.86 -16.41 -6.98
CA PHE A 196 23.60 -16.31 -6.26
C PHE A 196 22.47 -16.94 -7.08
N THR A 197 21.60 -17.67 -6.40
CA THR A 197 20.35 -18.19 -6.95
C THR A 197 19.23 -18.02 -5.92
N CYS A 198 18.03 -17.73 -6.40
CA CYS A 198 16.81 -17.73 -5.61
C CYS A 198 15.65 -18.19 -6.48
N SER A 199 14.57 -18.66 -5.86
CA SER A 199 13.34 -18.91 -6.58
C SER A 199 12.79 -17.57 -7.11
N PRO A 200 12.25 -17.50 -8.34
CA PRO A 200 11.70 -16.28 -8.90
C PRO A 200 10.28 -15.99 -8.36
N THR A 201 10.04 -16.21 -7.08
CA THR A 201 8.78 -15.91 -6.40
C THR A 201 8.91 -14.60 -5.61
N ILE A 202 7.81 -13.90 -5.41
CA ILE A 202 7.85 -12.63 -4.67
C ILE A 202 8.33 -12.83 -3.23
N ASP A 203 7.95 -13.94 -2.59
CA ASP A 203 8.32 -14.28 -1.22
C ASP A 203 9.85 -14.43 -1.06
N ASP A 204 10.54 -14.96 -2.09
CA ASP A 204 11.99 -15.15 -2.08
C ASP A 204 12.77 -13.90 -2.54
N LEU A 205 12.15 -13.02 -3.32
CA LEU A 205 12.79 -11.80 -3.87
C LEU A 205 12.62 -10.56 -2.98
N VAL A 206 11.54 -10.48 -2.21
CA VAL A 206 11.14 -9.24 -1.53
C VAL A 206 12.22 -8.73 -0.55
N SER A 207 12.85 -9.63 0.20
CA SER A 207 13.93 -9.31 1.13
C SER A 207 15.13 -8.68 0.42
N TRP A 208 15.46 -9.16 -0.79
CA TRP A 208 16.55 -8.60 -1.60
C TRP A 208 16.19 -7.25 -2.22
N ILE A 209 14.94 -7.06 -2.63
CA ILE A 209 14.44 -5.77 -3.13
C ILE A 209 14.53 -4.70 -2.03
N TYR A 210 14.10 -5.02 -0.81
CA TYR A 210 14.22 -4.10 0.33
C TYR A 210 15.67 -3.81 0.72
N CYS A 211 16.55 -4.82 0.67
CA CYS A 211 17.98 -4.65 0.96
C CYS A 211 18.73 -3.85 -0.11
N ALA A 212 18.29 -3.88 -1.37
CA ALA A 212 18.92 -3.11 -2.45
C ALA A 212 18.78 -1.59 -2.26
N GLY A 213 17.66 -1.15 -1.64
CA GLY A 213 17.47 0.21 -1.12
C GLY A 213 17.71 1.38 -2.10
N PRO A 214 17.72 2.62 -1.59
CA PRO A 214 18.08 3.82 -2.36
C PRO A 214 19.57 3.88 -2.74
N ALA A 215 20.41 2.94 -2.28
CA ALA A 215 21.84 2.84 -2.65
C ALA A 215 22.04 2.64 -4.16
N GLU A 216 21.10 1.97 -4.83
CA GLU A 216 21.12 1.77 -6.27
C GLU A 216 20.50 2.94 -7.06
N ALA A 217 19.95 3.97 -6.39
CA ALA A 217 19.32 5.12 -7.05
C ALA A 217 20.28 5.78 -8.05
N GLY A 218 21.56 5.93 -7.68
CA GLY A 218 22.60 6.47 -8.57
C GLY A 218 22.75 5.69 -9.87
N ARG A 219 22.55 4.37 -9.86
CA ARG A 219 22.65 3.55 -11.07
C ARG A 219 21.33 3.44 -11.83
N LEU A 220 20.24 3.20 -11.11
CA LEU A 220 18.94 2.87 -11.71
C LEU A 220 18.19 4.09 -12.20
N LEU A 221 18.25 5.21 -11.47
CA LEU A 221 17.48 6.40 -11.82
C LEU A 221 17.92 6.97 -13.18
N PRO A 222 19.22 7.18 -13.48
CA PRO A 222 19.63 7.67 -14.80
C PRO A 222 19.23 6.73 -15.95
N GLN A 223 19.33 5.41 -15.74
CA GLN A 223 18.92 4.42 -16.75
C GLN A 223 17.41 4.45 -17.00
N PHE A 224 16.63 4.60 -15.94
CA PHE A 224 15.18 4.66 -16.01
C PHE A 224 14.70 5.95 -16.68
N THR A 225 15.24 7.12 -16.27
CA THR A 225 14.87 8.40 -16.89
C THR A 225 15.28 8.47 -18.35
N ALA A 226 16.45 7.92 -18.72
CA ALA A 226 16.88 7.85 -20.11
C ALA A 226 15.90 7.04 -20.99
N ARG A 227 15.37 5.92 -20.47
CA ARG A 227 14.35 5.14 -21.17
C ARG A 227 13.03 5.90 -21.33
N LEU A 228 12.57 6.57 -20.28
CA LEU A 228 11.36 7.38 -20.35
C LEU A 228 11.49 8.53 -21.35
N ARG A 229 12.63 9.22 -21.37
CA ARG A 229 12.90 10.29 -22.35
C ARG A 229 12.97 9.77 -23.78
N ALA A 230 13.48 8.56 -24.00
CA ALA A 230 13.45 7.93 -25.32
C ALA A 230 12.02 7.70 -25.83
N GLU A 231 11.06 7.53 -24.92
CA GLU A 231 9.62 7.44 -25.21
C GLU A 231 8.90 8.80 -25.16
N GLY A 232 9.64 9.92 -25.05
CA GLY A 232 9.08 11.27 -24.99
C GLY A 232 8.49 11.67 -23.63
N VAL A 233 8.79 10.93 -22.57
CA VAL A 233 8.32 11.21 -21.20
C VAL A 233 9.43 11.85 -20.38
N GLU A 234 9.21 13.09 -19.92
CA GLU A 234 10.15 13.80 -19.06
C GLU A 234 9.86 13.54 -17.57
N VAL A 235 10.92 13.31 -16.79
CA VAL A 235 10.81 13.04 -15.35
C VAL A 235 11.09 14.31 -14.57
N ILE A 236 10.03 14.99 -14.15
CA ILE A 236 10.10 16.29 -13.47
C ILE A 236 10.30 16.19 -11.95
N SER A 237 10.01 15.05 -11.34
CA SER A 237 10.24 14.82 -9.91
C SER A 237 10.28 13.33 -9.57
N VAL A 238 10.96 12.97 -8.48
CA VAL A 238 10.91 11.63 -7.88
C VAL A 238 10.50 11.72 -6.41
N ALA A 239 9.73 10.75 -5.92
CA ALA A 239 9.51 10.59 -4.48
C ALA A 239 10.69 9.84 -3.87
N GLY A 240 11.29 10.37 -2.81
CA GLY A 240 12.47 9.75 -2.20
C GLY A 240 12.82 10.36 -0.85
N ASP A 241 13.85 9.82 -0.20
CA ASP A 241 14.46 10.47 0.96
C ASP A 241 15.41 11.61 0.55
N LEU A 242 15.93 12.34 1.54
CA LEU A 242 16.79 13.50 1.35
C LEU A 242 18.27 13.17 1.60
N GLY A 243 18.70 11.94 1.34
CA GLY A 243 20.09 11.53 1.41
C GLY A 243 20.90 11.96 0.19
N GLU A 244 22.19 12.24 0.38
CA GLU A 244 23.13 12.65 -0.70
C GLU A 244 23.13 11.71 -1.93
N PRO A 245 23.02 10.36 -1.80
CA PRO A 245 22.92 9.48 -2.97
C PRO A 245 21.70 9.79 -3.87
N VAL A 246 20.58 10.20 -3.30
CA VAL A 246 19.37 10.56 -4.06
C VAL A 246 19.58 11.90 -4.78
N PHE A 247 20.19 12.88 -4.13
CA PHE A 247 20.56 14.15 -4.76
C PHE A 247 21.53 13.96 -5.93
N ALA A 248 22.59 13.17 -5.74
CA ALA A 248 23.54 12.84 -6.79
C ALA A 248 22.87 12.10 -7.96
N ALA A 249 22.02 11.11 -7.66
CA ALA A 249 21.26 10.38 -8.67
C ALA A 249 20.32 11.29 -9.47
N CYS A 250 19.63 12.23 -8.80
CA CYS A 250 18.74 13.17 -9.46
C CYS A 250 19.52 14.13 -10.37
N GLN A 251 20.66 14.65 -9.91
CA GLN A 251 21.53 15.49 -10.73
C GLN A 251 22.01 14.74 -11.98
N GLU A 252 22.52 13.51 -11.83
CA GLU A 252 23.00 12.69 -12.94
C GLU A 252 21.85 12.34 -13.91
N ALA A 253 20.67 12.02 -13.37
CA ALA A 253 19.49 11.71 -14.16
C ALA A 253 18.81 12.95 -14.77
N GLY A 254 19.24 14.17 -14.43
CA GLY A 254 18.58 15.42 -14.84
C GLY A 254 17.17 15.58 -14.28
N VAL A 255 16.87 14.99 -13.12
CA VAL A 255 15.58 15.16 -12.43
C VAL A 255 15.68 16.37 -11.51
N PRO A 256 14.85 17.42 -11.70
CA PRO A 256 15.05 18.69 -11.02
C PRO A 256 14.55 18.72 -9.57
N MET A 257 13.72 17.76 -9.14
CA MET A 257 13.05 17.82 -7.84
C MET A 257 12.91 16.46 -7.15
N ILE A 258 13.26 16.43 -5.86
CA ILE A 258 12.90 15.35 -4.92
C ILE A 258 11.63 15.78 -4.17
N ARG A 259 10.58 14.98 -4.27
CA ARG A 259 9.29 15.15 -3.59
C ARG A 259 9.32 14.44 -2.24
N VAL A 260 8.87 15.15 -1.21
CA VAL A 260 8.66 14.60 0.13
C VAL A 260 7.31 15.01 0.70
N MET A 261 6.83 14.24 1.67
CA MET A 261 5.69 14.57 2.53
C MET A 261 6.17 14.67 3.98
N ALA A 262 5.62 15.62 4.73
CA ALA A 262 6.04 15.88 6.11
C ALA A 262 5.32 14.95 7.10
N GLU A 263 5.84 13.74 7.28
CA GLU A 263 5.22 12.69 8.12
C GLU A 263 5.23 13.02 9.62
N LEU A 264 4.08 12.77 10.25
CA LEU A 264 3.84 12.86 11.69
C LEU A 264 3.97 11.45 12.32
N GLY A 265 5.00 11.29 13.13
CA GLY A 265 5.34 10.06 13.82
C GLY A 265 4.67 9.93 15.20
N PRO A 266 4.97 8.84 15.93
CA PRO A 266 4.41 8.57 17.25
C PRO A 266 4.90 9.53 18.34
N ASP A 267 5.92 10.35 18.06
CA ASP A 267 6.49 11.37 18.96
C ASP A 267 5.61 12.63 19.08
N GLY A 268 4.46 12.65 18.42
CA GLY A 268 3.50 13.74 18.46
C GLY A 268 3.81 14.87 17.49
N TYR A 269 2.81 15.72 17.25
CA TYR A 269 2.82 16.72 16.19
C TYR A 269 4.04 17.66 16.26
N ALA A 270 4.23 18.32 17.41
CA ALA A 270 5.28 19.34 17.56
C ALA A 270 6.70 18.75 17.44
N ALA A 271 6.93 17.53 17.94
CA ALA A 271 8.23 16.87 17.82
C ALA A 271 8.49 16.43 16.37
N SER A 272 7.46 15.89 15.71
CA SER A 272 7.50 15.52 14.29
C SER A 272 7.80 16.71 13.38
N VAL A 273 7.12 17.85 13.56
CA VAL A 273 7.37 19.08 12.80
C VAL A 273 8.81 19.55 12.98
N ARG A 274 9.33 19.58 14.21
CA ARG A 274 10.75 19.92 14.47
C ARG A 274 11.72 18.94 13.81
N ARG A 275 11.41 17.65 13.79
CA ARG A 275 12.23 16.62 13.13
C ARG A 275 12.24 16.82 11.61
N VAL A 276 11.07 17.03 11.00
CA VAL A 276 10.95 17.28 9.56
C VAL A 276 11.70 18.55 9.19
N ARG A 277 11.54 19.63 9.96
CA ARG A 277 12.25 20.89 9.72
C ARG A 277 13.77 20.71 9.74
N ARG A 278 14.33 20.02 10.75
CA ARG A 278 15.76 19.70 10.78
C ARG A 278 16.22 18.92 9.55
N ARG A 279 15.44 17.93 9.10
CA ARG A 279 15.76 17.18 7.87
C ARG A 279 15.79 18.07 6.63
N LEU A 280 14.92 19.08 6.54
CA LEU A 280 14.93 20.04 5.43
C LEU A 280 16.15 20.99 5.53
N GLU A 281 16.48 21.46 6.73
CA GLU A 281 17.67 22.28 7.00
C GLU A 281 18.95 21.51 6.64
N ASP A 282 19.06 20.23 7.03
CA ASP A 282 20.20 19.35 6.71
C ASP A 282 20.31 19.08 5.20
N ALA A 283 19.19 19.09 4.47
CA ALA A 283 19.16 18.90 3.02
C ALA A 283 19.54 20.15 2.23
N ALA A 284 19.50 21.35 2.82
CA ALA A 284 19.79 22.60 2.14
C ALA A 284 21.16 22.64 1.44
N PRO A 285 22.29 22.28 2.10
CA PRO A 285 23.58 22.23 1.41
C PRO A 285 23.64 21.21 0.27
N LEU A 286 22.87 20.11 0.36
CA LEU A 286 22.79 19.12 -0.72
C LEU A 286 21.99 19.67 -1.91
N ALA A 287 20.84 20.27 -1.65
CA ALA A 287 20.00 20.88 -2.68
C ALA A 287 20.75 21.95 -3.49
N GLU A 288 21.57 22.76 -2.81
CA GLU A 288 22.45 23.74 -3.44
C GLU A 288 23.59 23.06 -4.22
N ARG A 289 24.35 22.16 -3.59
CA ARG A 289 25.49 21.45 -4.20
C ARG A 289 25.10 20.73 -5.49
N TYR A 290 23.97 20.04 -5.48
CA TYR A 290 23.53 19.21 -6.59
C TYR A 290 22.63 19.94 -7.58
N GLY A 291 22.14 21.14 -7.24
CA GLY A 291 21.20 21.89 -8.07
C GLY A 291 19.84 21.19 -8.20
N VAL A 292 19.43 20.42 -7.19
CA VAL A 292 18.17 19.66 -7.17
C VAL A 292 17.27 20.23 -6.09
N GLN A 293 16.02 20.51 -6.43
CA GLN A 293 15.04 21.09 -5.52
C GLN A 293 14.44 20.03 -4.59
N VAL A 294 14.00 20.46 -3.41
CA VAL A 294 13.14 19.71 -2.50
C VAL A 294 11.73 20.29 -2.58
N GLY A 295 10.79 19.48 -3.05
CA GLY A 295 9.37 19.81 -3.09
C GLY A 295 8.62 19.18 -1.93
N VAL A 296 7.99 20.00 -1.07
CA VAL A 296 7.19 19.51 0.05
C VAL A 296 5.71 19.55 -0.32
N GLN A 297 5.05 18.41 -0.25
CA GLN A 297 3.62 18.26 -0.54
C GLN A 297 2.82 18.24 0.77
N PRO A 298 1.78 19.10 0.95
CA PRO A 298 0.83 18.93 2.03
C PRO A 298 0.05 17.63 1.79
N HIS A 299 -0.10 16.82 2.83
CA HIS A 299 -0.78 15.53 2.71
C HIS A 299 -1.70 15.30 3.90
N HIS A 300 -2.91 14.80 3.65
CA HIS A 300 -3.87 14.52 4.70
C HIS A 300 -3.52 13.21 5.44
N GLY A 301 -3.92 13.07 6.70
CA GLY A 301 -3.64 11.90 7.53
C GLY A 301 -2.51 12.18 8.53
N ARG A 302 -1.56 11.25 8.67
CA ARG A 302 -0.39 11.43 9.56
C ARG A 302 0.71 12.25 8.91
N TYR A 303 0.37 13.44 8.40
CA TYR A 303 1.30 14.36 7.77
C TYR A 303 0.91 15.81 8.10
N VAL A 304 1.81 16.76 7.84
CA VAL A 304 1.42 18.19 7.77
C VAL A 304 0.54 18.37 6.54
N SER A 305 -0.71 18.76 6.78
CA SER A 305 -1.79 18.61 5.79
C SER A 305 -2.20 19.86 5.05
N SER A 306 -1.80 21.05 5.51
CA SER A 306 -2.19 22.32 4.90
C SER A 306 -1.03 23.00 4.19
N ALA A 307 -1.35 23.80 3.17
CA ALA A 307 -0.39 24.64 2.47
C ALA A 307 0.35 25.59 3.43
N LEU A 308 -0.37 26.16 4.40
CA LEU A 308 0.22 27.02 5.44
C LEU A 308 1.22 26.26 6.31
N GLY A 309 0.89 25.05 6.77
CA GLY A 309 1.81 24.25 7.57
C GLY A 309 3.07 23.86 6.80
N VAL A 310 2.97 23.66 5.49
CA VAL A 310 4.15 23.47 4.63
C VAL A 310 4.95 24.76 4.50
N MET A 311 4.32 25.92 4.32
CA MET A 311 5.03 27.20 4.30
C MET A 311 5.80 27.45 5.60
N ASP A 312 5.22 27.12 6.76
CA ASP A 312 5.89 27.20 8.06
C ASP A 312 7.11 26.27 8.15
N LEU A 313 7.07 25.08 7.53
CA LEU A 313 8.23 24.19 7.43
C LEU A 313 9.35 24.77 6.56
N LEU A 314 8.99 25.51 5.51
CA LEU A 314 9.92 26.09 4.54
C LEU A 314 10.46 27.47 4.94
N ASP A 315 9.92 28.07 6.00
CA ASP A 315 10.34 29.39 6.47
C ASP A 315 11.85 29.43 6.77
N GLY A 316 12.53 30.44 6.25
CA GLY A 316 13.99 30.58 6.34
C GLY A 316 14.82 29.71 5.39
N LEU A 317 14.22 28.76 4.65
CA LEU A 317 14.94 27.94 3.66
C LEU A 317 15.00 28.61 2.27
N PRO A 318 16.08 28.41 1.48
CA PRO A 318 16.25 29.05 0.17
C PRO A 318 15.11 28.73 -0.81
N ALA A 319 14.32 29.75 -1.20
CA ALA A 319 13.18 29.60 -2.10
C ALA A 319 13.47 28.98 -3.49
N PRO A 320 14.67 29.16 -4.09
CA PRO A 320 15.02 28.46 -5.32
C PRO A 320 15.15 26.93 -5.16
N HIS A 321 15.52 26.46 -3.97
CA HIS A 321 15.78 25.04 -3.69
C HIS A 321 14.64 24.36 -2.93
N PHE A 322 13.78 25.10 -2.24
CA PHE A 322 12.68 24.55 -1.44
C PHE A 322 11.34 25.06 -1.93
N ARG A 323 10.58 24.16 -2.56
CA ARG A 323 9.32 24.45 -3.26
C ARG A 323 8.14 23.77 -2.58
N VAL A 324 6.95 24.30 -2.84
CA VAL A 324 5.67 23.68 -2.49
C VAL A 324 5.17 22.88 -3.69
N ILE A 325 4.75 21.64 -3.41
CA ILE A 325 3.97 20.84 -4.35
C ILE A 325 2.53 20.94 -3.90
N TRP A 326 1.73 21.80 -4.53
CA TRP A 326 0.32 21.97 -4.16
C TRP A 326 -0.50 20.79 -4.70
N ASP A 327 -1.47 20.30 -3.93
CA ASP A 327 -2.28 19.14 -4.29
C ASP A 327 -3.76 19.39 -4.01
N ALA A 328 -4.57 19.35 -5.07
CA ALA A 328 -5.98 19.75 -5.01
C ALA A 328 -6.81 18.90 -4.05
N ALA A 329 -6.56 17.58 -3.99
CA ALA A 329 -7.33 16.70 -3.11
C ALA A 329 -6.94 16.91 -1.65
N HIS A 330 -5.65 17.12 -1.37
CA HIS A 330 -5.19 17.34 -0.01
C HIS A 330 -5.55 18.72 0.54
N ASP A 331 -5.54 19.76 -0.31
CA ASP A 331 -6.06 21.09 0.03
C ASP A 331 -7.56 21.03 0.37
N ALA A 332 -8.36 20.36 -0.46
CA ALA A 332 -9.79 20.15 -0.20
C ALA A 332 -10.05 19.34 1.09
N LEU A 333 -9.24 18.32 1.38
CA LEU A 333 -9.33 17.54 2.62
C LEU A 333 -8.93 18.35 3.85
N ALA A 334 -8.04 19.33 3.73
CA ALA A 334 -7.73 20.28 4.79
C ALA A 334 -8.88 21.29 5.03
N GLY A 335 -9.86 21.33 4.13
CA GLY A 335 -10.97 22.29 4.16
C GLY A 335 -10.60 23.66 3.61
N ASP A 336 -9.53 23.74 2.83
CA ASP A 336 -8.99 24.98 2.28
C ASP A 336 -9.65 25.35 0.93
N ASP A 337 -9.49 26.62 0.52
CA ASP A 337 -9.93 27.14 -0.78
C ASP A 337 -8.71 27.46 -1.66
N PRO A 338 -8.61 26.92 -2.90
CA PRO A 338 -7.49 27.17 -3.80
C PRO A 338 -7.25 28.65 -4.10
N ARG A 339 -8.29 29.50 -4.03
CA ARG A 339 -8.18 30.96 -4.23
C ARG A 339 -7.44 31.66 -3.10
N ILE A 340 -7.23 30.98 -1.97
CA ILE A 340 -6.46 31.46 -0.82
C ILE A 340 -5.10 30.76 -0.74
N THR A 341 -5.07 29.44 -0.94
CA THR A 341 -3.85 28.64 -0.74
C THR A 341 -2.86 28.77 -1.88
N LEU A 342 -3.30 28.93 -3.14
CA LEU A 342 -2.39 29.13 -4.27
C LEU A 342 -1.64 30.47 -4.22
N PRO A 343 -2.30 31.62 -3.94
CA PRO A 343 -1.58 32.88 -3.72
C PRO A 343 -0.61 32.82 -2.54
N LEU A 344 -0.97 32.12 -1.46
CA LEU A 344 -0.11 31.93 -0.28
C LEU A 344 1.22 31.25 -0.64
N VAL A 345 1.20 30.28 -1.55
CA VAL A 345 2.38 29.49 -1.92
C VAL A 345 3.05 29.96 -3.22
N ALA A 346 2.54 31.00 -3.88
CA ALA A 346 2.89 31.37 -5.25
C ALA A 346 4.41 31.50 -5.49
N GLU A 347 5.13 32.18 -4.59
CA GLU A 347 6.59 32.37 -4.72
C GLU A 347 7.38 31.05 -4.64
N ARG A 348 6.81 30.04 -3.97
CA ARG A 348 7.41 28.72 -3.75
C ARG A 348 6.75 27.62 -4.56
N LEU A 349 5.69 27.90 -5.32
CA LEU A 349 4.94 26.88 -6.06
C LEU A 349 5.84 26.21 -7.13
N GLY A 350 6.03 24.90 -7.02
CA GLY A 350 6.87 24.13 -7.93
C GLY A 350 6.08 23.18 -8.84
N ILE A 351 5.14 22.43 -8.26
CA ILE A 351 4.30 21.47 -8.99
C ILE A 351 2.86 21.58 -8.47
N VAL A 352 1.89 21.44 -9.36
CA VAL A 352 0.46 21.33 -9.03
C VAL A 352 0.02 19.92 -9.34
N ASN A 353 -0.54 19.19 -8.37
CA ASN A 353 -1.21 17.91 -8.62
C ASN A 353 -2.72 18.13 -8.67
N LEU A 354 -3.33 17.70 -9.76
CA LEU A 354 -4.77 17.55 -9.87
C LEU A 354 -5.14 16.12 -9.52
N LYS A 355 -6.01 16.04 -8.53
CA LYS A 355 -6.54 14.83 -7.92
C LYS A 355 -7.87 15.20 -7.28
N ASN A 356 -8.80 14.27 -7.20
CA ASN A 356 -10.06 14.54 -6.52
C ASN A 356 -10.50 13.42 -5.57
N ILE A 357 -11.37 13.79 -4.64
CA ILE A 357 -11.62 13.05 -3.40
C ILE A 357 -13.04 13.32 -2.93
N ILE A 358 -13.69 12.32 -2.36
CA ILE A 358 -14.92 12.45 -1.56
C ILE A 358 -14.74 11.78 -0.20
N HIS A 359 -15.69 12.01 0.70
CA HIS A 359 -15.86 11.19 1.89
C HIS A 359 -16.93 10.13 1.62
N VAL A 360 -16.60 8.86 1.82
CA VAL A 360 -17.59 7.75 1.76
C VAL A 360 -17.88 7.23 3.15
N ARG A 361 -19.12 6.79 3.35
CA ARG A 361 -19.55 6.24 4.63
C ARG A 361 -18.94 4.85 4.85
N THR A 362 -18.50 4.58 6.07
CA THR A 362 -17.96 3.28 6.51
C THR A 362 -18.70 2.77 7.73
N GLU A 363 -18.72 1.45 7.86
CA GLU A 363 -19.12 0.82 9.12
C GLU A 363 -17.99 1.00 10.13
N PRO A 364 -18.24 1.67 11.26
CA PRO A 364 -17.24 1.83 12.28
C PRO A 364 -17.09 0.50 13.03
N ALA A 365 -16.07 0.44 13.86
CA ALA A 365 -15.97 -0.64 14.82
C ALA A 365 -17.20 -0.74 15.74
N ALA A 366 -17.55 -1.97 16.12
CA ALA A 366 -18.52 -2.21 17.18
C ALA A 366 -18.13 -1.43 18.45
N GLY A 367 -19.09 -0.69 19.02
CA GLY A 367 -18.89 0.14 20.20
C GLY A 367 -18.20 1.49 19.97
N ALA A 368 -17.79 1.82 18.74
CA ALA A 368 -17.21 3.13 18.44
C ALA A 368 -18.29 4.21 18.25
N VAL A 369 -18.03 5.41 18.78
CA VAL A 369 -18.82 6.62 18.50
C VAL A 369 -18.08 7.43 17.44
N GLY A 370 -18.61 7.47 16.21
CA GLY A 370 -17.96 8.12 15.06
C GLY A 370 -17.09 7.18 14.23
N GLY A 371 -16.25 7.73 13.36
CA GLY A 371 -15.42 6.93 12.44
C GLY A 371 -16.19 6.35 11.24
N HIS A 372 -17.33 6.95 10.91
CA HIS A 372 -18.20 6.53 9.81
C HIS A 372 -17.77 7.06 8.44
N TRP A 373 -16.63 7.71 8.31
CA TRP A 373 -16.23 8.35 7.07
C TRP A 373 -14.75 8.11 6.81
N LYS A 374 -14.42 7.82 5.55
CA LYS A 374 -13.03 7.79 5.08
C LYS A 374 -12.89 8.57 3.76
N PRO A 375 -11.71 9.12 3.48
CA PRO A 375 -11.39 9.61 2.15
C PRO A 375 -11.49 8.48 1.11
N TRP A 376 -12.10 8.78 -0.04
CA TRP A 376 -12.19 7.94 -1.23
C TRP A 376 -11.84 8.76 -2.49
N PHE A 377 -10.76 8.37 -3.18
CA PHE A 377 -10.27 9.09 -4.35
C PHE A 377 -11.05 8.73 -5.61
N VAL A 378 -11.42 9.74 -6.38
CA VAL A 378 -12.36 9.68 -7.50
C VAL A 378 -11.84 10.51 -8.69
N PRO A 379 -12.40 10.32 -9.90
CA PRO A 379 -12.12 11.20 -11.04
C PRO A 379 -12.40 12.67 -10.74
N GLY A 380 -11.73 13.55 -11.50
CA GLY A 380 -11.76 15.01 -11.39
C GLY A 380 -13.16 15.61 -11.23
N PRO A 381 -14.15 15.26 -12.07
CA PRO A 381 -15.50 15.81 -11.98
C PRO A 381 -16.29 15.42 -10.71
N ASP A 382 -15.89 14.35 -10.02
CA ASP A 382 -16.74 13.68 -9.04
C ASP A 382 -16.37 13.98 -7.58
N GLY A 383 -15.39 14.84 -7.34
CA GLY A 383 -14.86 15.09 -6.00
C GLY A 383 -15.02 16.54 -5.50
N LEU A 384 -14.50 16.75 -4.29
CA LEU A 384 -14.63 17.99 -3.51
C LEU A 384 -13.73 19.14 -4.00
N ALA A 385 -12.61 18.84 -4.66
CA ALA A 385 -11.66 19.84 -5.11
C ALA A 385 -12.19 20.60 -6.34
N ASP A 386 -12.24 21.93 -6.25
CA ASP A 386 -12.66 22.81 -7.33
C ASP A 386 -11.50 23.10 -8.29
N TRP A 387 -11.36 22.24 -9.32
CA TRP A 387 -10.29 22.39 -10.31
C TRP A 387 -10.44 23.64 -11.17
N SER A 388 -11.65 24.17 -11.35
CA SER A 388 -11.87 25.41 -12.11
C SER A 388 -11.34 26.61 -11.34
N ALA A 389 -11.64 26.69 -10.03
CA ALA A 389 -11.06 27.72 -9.18
C ALA A 389 -9.53 27.61 -9.09
N ALA A 390 -8.99 26.39 -8.95
CA ALA A 390 -7.55 26.18 -8.91
C ALA A 390 -6.86 26.63 -10.21
N LEU A 391 -7.33 26.18 -11.37
CA LEU A 391 -6.74 26.54 -12.66
C LEU A 391 -6.93 28.03 -13.00
N GLY A 392 -8.07 28.63 -12.66
CA GLY A 392 -8.28 30.08 -12.75
C GLY A 392 -7.26 30.86 -11.93
N GLN A 393 -7.05 30.46 -10.67
CA GLN A 393 -6.07 31.13 -9.81
C GLN A 393 -4.63 30.94 -10.32
N LEU A 394 -4.28 29.77 -10.86
CA LEU A 394 -2.98 29.54 -11.50
C LEU A 394 -2.76 30.43 -12.72
N ALA A 395 -3.81 30.64 -13.53
CA ALA A 395 -3.76 31.54 -14.68
C ALA A 395 -3.54 33.00 -14.25
N GLU A 396 -4.26 33.47 -13.22
CA GLU A 396 -4.07 34.81 -12.64
C GLU A 396 -2.65 35.02 -12.09
N LEU A 397 -2.09 33.98 -11.46
CA LEU A 397 -0.71 33.98 -10.95
C LEU A 397 0.34 33.86 -12.06
N GLY A 398 -0.07 33.62 -13.32
CA GLY A 398 0.85 33.40 -14.43
C GLY A 398 1.71 32.14 -14.27
N TYR A 399 1.18 31.11 -13.61
CA TYR A 399 1.92 29.87 -13.37
C TYR A 399 2.12 29.09 -14.69
N THR A 400 3.38 28.80 -15.02
CA THR A 400 3.78 28.06 -16.22
C THR A 400 4.45 26.72 -15.90
N GLY A 401 4.46 26.34 -14.63
CA GLY A 401 5.05 25.09 -14.17
C GLY A 401 4.18 23.87 -14.47
N PRO A 402 4.64 22.67 -14.11
CA PRO A 402 3.93 21.43 -14.39
C PRO A 402 2.63 21.31 -13.60
N VAL A 403 1.59 20.82 -14.29
CA VAL A 403 0.32 20.34 -13.72
C VAL A 403 0.25 18.84 -13.95
N CYS A 404 0.21 18.06 -12.87
CA CYS A 404 0.25 16.60 -12.88
C CYS A 404 -1.15 16.02 -12.66
N LEU A 405 -1.61 15.17 -13.58
CA LEU A 405 -2.75 14.28 -13.37
C LEU A 405 -2.24 13.03 -12.66
N SER A 406 -2.50 12.92 -11.36
CA SER A 406 -1.85 11.93 -10.49
C SER A 406 -2.39 10.50 -10.60
N GLY A 407 -3.55 10.30 -11.23
CA GLY A 407 -4.11 8.97 -11.52
C GLY A 407 -4.42 8.11 -10.29
N GLN A 408 -4.61 8.70 -9.12
CA GLN A 408 -4.88 7.98 -7.89
C GLN A 408 -6.39 7.86 -7.63
N TYR A 409 -6.88 6.62 -7.58
CA TYR A 409 -8.28 6.32 -7.36
C TYR A 409 -8.45 5.20 -6.34
N SER A 410 -9.54 5.22 -5.56
CA SER A 410 -9.79 4.23 -4.52
C SER A 410 -10.55 2.99 -5.01
N ASP A 411 -11.33 3.09 -6.09
CA ASP A 411 -12.00 1.94 -6.68
C ASP A 411 -11.05 1.19 -7.62
N SER A 412 -10.68 -0.05 -7.27
CA SER A 412 -9.85 -0.91 -8.10
C SER A 412 -10.62 -1.64 -9.21
N GLY A 413 -11.95 -1.59 -9.21
CA GLY A 413 -12.80 -2.25 -10.20
C GLY A 413 -12.91 -1.53 -11.54
N VAL A 414 -12.44 -0.28 -11.61
CA VAL A 414 -12.46 0.54 -12.83
C VAL A 414 -11.02 0.70 -13.36
N PRO A 415 -10.76 0.55 -14.67
CA PRO A 415 -9.45 0.81 -15.25
C PRO A 415 -8.93 2.23 -14.96
N VAL A 416 -7.62 2.39 -14.85
CA VAL A 416 -6.99 3.69 -14.56
C VAL A 416 -7.03 4.60 -15.79
N GLU A 417 -6.89 4.00 -16.97
CA GLU A 417 -6.82 4.69 -18.27
C GLU A 417 -8.13 5.43 -18.58
N GLU A 418 -9.28 4.79 -18.34
CA GLU A 418 -10.59 5.40 -18.54
C GLU A 418 -10.77 6.65 -17.68
N ARG A 419 -10.34 6.57 -16.41
CA ARG A 419 -10.45 7.66 -15.46
C ARG A 419 -9.46 8.78 -15.75
N LEU A 420 -8.23 8.46 -16.16
CA LEU A 420 -7.26 9.46 -16.59
C LEU A 420 -7.75 10.26 -17.81
N MET A 421 -8.46 9.62 -18.74
CA MET A 421 -9.06 10.33 -19.87
C MET A 421 -10.17 11.29 -19.42
N ALA A 422 -10.98 10.89 -18.43
CA ALA A 422 -11.98 11.76 -17.81
C ALA A 422 -11.33 12.95 -17.08
N ASP A 423 -10.28 12.70 -16.30
CA ASP A 423 -9.50 13.74 -15.62
C ASP A 423 -8.88 14.73 -16.61
N LEU A 424 -8.31 14.24 -17.71
CA LEU A 424 -7.73 15.10 -18.75
C LEU A 424 -8.79 15.97 -19.43
N ALA A 425 -9.97 15.43 -19.72
CA ALA A 425 -11.08 16.21 -20.27
C ALA A 425 -11.53 17.29 -19.27
N ALA A 426 -11.74 16.91 -18.00
CA ALA A 426 -12.15 17.83 -16.95
C ALA A 426 -11.13 18.95 -16.72
N ALA A 427 -9.84 18.64 -16.70
CA ALA A 427 -8.79 19.64 -16.56
C ALA A 427 -8.74 20.60 -17.76
N ARG A 428 -9.00 20.12 -18.99
CA ARG A 428 -9.10 20.98 -20.19
C ARG A 428 -10.31 21.91 -20.13
N ASP A 429 -11.46 21.39 -19.72
CA ASP A 429 -12.68 22.18 -19.60
C ASP A 429 -12.52 23.26 -18.51
N ALA A 430 -11.94 22.89 -17.36
CA ALA A 430 -11.63 23.81 -16.27
C ALA A 430 -10.62 24.89 -16.70
N ALA A 431 -9.59 24.52 -17.46
CA ALA A 431 -8.61 25.48 -17.99
C ALA A 431 -9.18 26.39 -19.10
N GLY A 432 -10.15 25.92 -19.88
CA GLY A 432 -10.81 26.72 -20.91
C GLY A 432 -11.88 27.68 -20.39
N ALA A 433 -12.31 27.51 -19.14
CA ALA A 433 -13.21 28.42 -18.43
C ALA A 433 -12.48 29.52 -17.63
N ALA A 434 -11.17 29.33 -17.41
CA ALA A 434 -10.24 30.29 -16.82
C ALA A 434 -9.68 31.25 -17.88
#